data_AF-A0ABD5W8J9-F1
#
_entry.id   AF-A0ABD5W8J9-F1
#
_cell.length_a   1.000
_cell.length_b   1.000
_cell.length_c   1.000
_cell.angle_alpha   90.00
_cell.angle_beta   90.00
_cell.angle_gamma   90.00
#
_symmetry.space_group_name_H-M   'P 1'
#
loop_
_entity.id
_entity.type
_entity.pdbx_description
1 polymer ?
#
loop_
_entity_poly.entity_id
_entity_poly.type
_entity_poly.pdbx_seq_one_letter_code
_entity_poly.pdbx_strand_id
1 'polypeptide(L)' 'MTDQKFVYTTHATQTRSNKMNNIESVINEHASEGWRLSETLERDGTTVGLVFERRLD' A
#
# COMPACT_ATOMS: atom_id res chain seq x y z
N MET A 1 11.77 -25.92 2.14
CA MET A 1 11.20 -24.72 2.76
C MET A 1 11.38 -23.62 1.73
N THR A 2 10.32 -23.22 1.04
CA THR A 2 10.41 -22.14 0.04
C THR A 2 10.61 -20.85 0.81
N ASP A 3 11.78 -20.25 0.66
CA ASP A 3 12.16 -18.97 1.27
C ASP A 3 11.30 -17.88 0.61
N GLN A 4 10.06 -17.72 1.06
CA GLN A 4 9.17 -16.68 0.54
C GLN A 4 9.69 -15.33 1.05
N LYS A 5 10.37 -14.61 0.16
CA LYS A 5 10.84 -13.25 0.43
C LYS A 5 9.72 -12.27 0.12
N PHE A 6 9.23 -11.64 1.17
CA PHE A 6 8.24 -10.57 1.08
C PHE A 6 8.95 -9.22 1.16
N VAL A 7 8.64 -8.32 0.23
CA VAL A 7 9.08 -6.92 0.30
C VAL A 7 7.90 -6.08 0.77
N TYR A 8 8.13 -5.25 1.80
CA TYR A 8 7.14 -4.31 2.31
C TYR A 8 7.55 -2.87 1.96
N THR A 9 6.68 -2.14 1.27
CA THR A 9 6.86 -0.70 1.01
C THR A 9 5.75 0.10 1.69
N THR A 10 6.10 1.23 2.29
CA THR A 10 5.16 2.11 3.01
C THR A 10 5.02 3.43 2.26
N HIS A 11 3.81 3.78 1.83
CA HIS A 11 3.54 5.03 1.13
C HIS A 11 2.75 5.96 2.04
N ALA A 12 3.34 7.11 2.42
CA ALA A 12 2.68 8.08 3.29
C ALA A 12 1.65 8.92 2.49
N THR A 13 0.38 8.81 2.85
CA THR A 13 -0.70 9.61 2.27
C THR A 13 -0.92 10.86 3.11
N GLN A 14 -0.50 12.03 2.61
CA GLN A 14 -0.82 13.30 3.26
C GLN A 14 -2.36 13.48 3.41
N THR A 15 -2.79 13.83 4.62
CA THR A 15 -4.16 14.00 5.10
C THR A 15 -4.91 15.22 4.54
N ARG A 16 -4.76 15.52 3.23
CA ARG A 16 -5.64 16.49 2.57
C ARG A 16 -6.85 15.76 2.01
N SER A 17 -8.05 16.10 2.50
CA SER A 17 -9.38 15.53 2.21
C SER A 17 -9.78 15.35 0.74
N ASN A 18 -8.91 15.68 -0.23
CA ASN A 18 -9.11 15.50 -1.65
C ASN A 18 -8.51 14.18 -2.20
N LYS A 19 -7.94 13.32 -1.34
CA LYS A 19 -7.13 12.15 -1.73
C LYS A 19 -7.83 10.79 -1.71
N MET A 20 -9.13 10.73 -1.47
CA MET A 20 -9.84 9.43 -1.45
C MET A 20 -9.82 8.75 -2.84
N ASN A 21 -9.93 9.53 -3.93
CA ASN A 21 -9.68 9.06 -5.32
C ASN A 21 -8.21 8.67 -5.60
N ASN A 22 -7.27 9.06 -4.74
CA ASN A 22 -5.84 8.87 -4.96
C ASN A 22 -5.36 7.53 -4.38
N ILE A 23 -6.00 7.05 -3.30
CA ILE A 23 -5.65 5.76 -2.68
C ILE A 23 -5.92 4.62 -3.67
N GLU A 24 -7.08 4.62 -4.34
CA GLU A 24 -7.40 3.60 -5.34
C GLU A 24 -6.45 3.66 -6.55
N SER A 25 -6.02 4.85 -6.97
CA SER A 25 -5.01 5.00 -8.04
C SER A 25 -3.67 4.38 -7.62
N VAL A 26 -3.19 4.71 -6.43
CA VAL A 26 -1.94 4.16 -5.87
C VAL A 26 -2.01 2.64 -5.73
N ILE A 27 -3.14 2.11 -5.27
CA ILE A 27 -3.34 0.66 -5.19
C ILE A 27 -3.32 0.03 -6.58
N ASN A 28 -4.00 0.60 -7.57
CA ASN A 28 -4.06 0.07 -8.93
C ASN A 28 -2.71 0.12 -9.66
N GLU A 29 -1.94 1.20 -9.45
CA GLU A 29 -0.58 1.34 -9.98
C GLU A 29 0.32 0.21 -9.43
N HIS A 30 0.34 0.04 -8.11
CA HIS A 30 1.14 -1.01 -7.48
C HIS A 30 0.63 -2.43 -7.77
N ALA A 31 -0.68 -2.61 -7.93
CA ALA A 31 -1.26 -3.87 -8.37
C ALA A 31 -0.78 -4.28 -9.76
N SER A 32 -0.62 -3.30 -10.68
CA SER A 32 -0.08 -3.52 -12.02
C SER A 32 1.40 -3.95 -12.00
N GLU A 33 2.13 -3.53 -10.98
CA GLU A 33 3.53 -3.91 -10.70
C GLU A 33 3.67 -5.23 -9.91
N GLY A 34 2.56 -5.92 -9.65
CA GLY A 34 2.50 -7.20 -8.93
C GLY A 34 2.53 -7.08 -7.41
N TRP A 35 2.38 -5.88 -6.86
CA TRP A 35 2.24 -5.68 -5.43
C TRP A 35 0.79 -5.87 -4.99
N ARG A 36 0.60 -6.33 -3.76
CA ARG A 36 -0.70 -6.52 -3.14
C ARG A 36 -0.79 -5.65 -1.91
N LEU A 37 -1.87 -4.88 -1.77
CA LEU A 37 -2.11 -4.15 -0.53
C LEU A 37 -2.28 -5.15 0.62
N SER A 38 -1.43 -5.03 1.64
CA SER A 38 -1.42 -5.89 2.82
C SER A 38 -2.08 -5.20 4.01
N GLU A 39 -1.78 -3.91 4.23
CA GLU A 39 -2.26 -3.17 5.39
C GLU A 39 -2.43 -1.69 5.07
N THR A 40 -3.41 -1.07 5.73
CA THR A 40 -3.65 0.37 5.69
C THR A 40 -3.31 0.95 7.05
N LEU A 41 -2.39 1.92 7.08
CA LEU A 41 -2.00 2.61 8.30
C LEU A 41 -2.95 3.78 8.54
N GLU A 42 -3.66 3.74 9.66
CA GLU A 42 -4.60 4.77 10.08
C GLU A 42 -4.13 5.44 11.35
N ARG A 43 -4.27 6.77 11.42
CA ARG A 43 -3.95 7.58 12.60
C ARG A 43 -5.07 8.59 12.80
N ASP A 44 -5.65 8.62 14.00
CA ASP A 44 -6.75 9.51 14.37
C ASP A 44 -7.94 9.44 13.38
N GLY A 45 -8.27 8.22 12.92
CA GLY A 45 -9.35 7.97 11.95
C GLY A 45 -9.05 8.42 10.52
N THR A 46 -7.79 8.78 10.22
CA THR A 46 -7.36 9.15 8.88
C THR A 46 -6.29 8.19 8.36
N THR A 47 -6.45 7.70 7.13
CA THR A 47 -5.42 6.91 6.45
C THR A 47 -4.17 7.75 6.21
N VAL A 48 -3.07 7.38 6.88
CA VAL A 48 -1.77 8.06 6.78
C VAL A 48 -0.75 7.26 5.97
N GLY A 49 -1.03 5.99 5.67
CA GLY A 49 -0.24 5.27 4.69
C GLY A 49 -0.77 3.90 4.29
N LEU A 50 -0.09 3.30 3.33
CA LEU A 50 -0.41 2.01 2.74
C LEU A 50 0.82 1.13 2.75
N VAL A 51 0.65 -0.13 3.11
CA VAL A 51 1.67 -1.17 3.12
C VAL A 51 1.36 -2.18 2.03
N PHE A 52 2.29 -2.35 1.10
CA PHE A 52 2.17 -3.33 0.02
C PHE A 52 3.14 -4.48 0.22
N GLU A 53 2.69 -5.69 -0.05
CA GLU A 53 3.51 -6.90 -0.10
C GLU A 53 3.67 -7.39 -1.53
N ARG A 54 4.87 -7.88 -1.88
CA ARG A 54 5.09 -8.62 -3.13
C ARG A 54 5.87 -9.88 -2.84
N ARG A 55 5.42 -10.99 -3.42
CA ARG A 55 6.20 -12.24 -3.44
C ARG A 55 7.29 -12.13 -4.50
N LEU A 56 8.52 -12.37 -4.09
CA LEU A 56 9.60 -12.64 -5.02
C LEU A 56 9.58 -14.14 -5.32
N ASP A 57 9.30 -14.50 -6.56
CA ASP A 57 9.46 -15.86 -7.08
C ASP A 57 10.95 -16.16 -7.32
#